data_AF-A0A1C3NZ77-F1
#
_entry.id   AF-A0A1C3NZ77-F1
#
_cell.length_a   1.000
_cell.length_b   1.000
_cell.length_c   1.000
_cell.angle_alpha   90.00
_cell.angle_beta   90.00
_cell.angle_gamma   90.00
#
_symmetry.space_group_name_H-M   'P 1'
#
loop_
_entity.id
_entity.type
_entity.pdbx_description
1 polymer ?
#
loop_
_entity_poly.entity_id
_entity_poly.type
_entity_poly.pdbx_seq_one_letter_code
_entity_poly.pdbx_strand_id
1 'polypeptide(L)' 'MHAEHGGTYVLVTHDIRTARKVSDYVGVLWKGKLIHYGETEEAFNSDMPFVRQFLSGSSAGPLGMD' A
#
# COMPACT_ATOMS: atom_id res chain seq x y z
N MET A 1 -11.35 13.25 -1.47
CA MET A 1 -11.56 13.14 -2.93
C MET A 1 -12.78 12.29 -3.26
N HIS A 2 -12.76 10.97 -3.02
CA HIS A 2 -13.93 10.11 -3.29
C HIS A 2 -15.20 10.61 -2.58
N ALA A 3 -15.14 10.79 -1.26
CA ALA A 3 -16.29 11.27 -0.47
C ALA A 3 -16.81 12.66 -0.85
N GLU A 4 -15.96 13.52 -1.42
CA GLU A 4 -16.31 14.90 -1.76
C GLU A 4 -16.91 15.03 -3.16
N HIS A 5 -16.44 14.23 -4.11
CA HIS A 5 -16.78 14.38 -5.53
C HIS A 5 -17.51 13.16 -6.13
N GLY A 6 -17.63 12.06 -5.39
CA GLY A 6 -18.31 10.83 -5.83
C GLY A 6 -17.62 10.05 -6.94
N GLY A 7 -16.41 10.46 -7.36
CA GLY A 7 -15.65 9.79 -8.41
C GLY A 7 -14.87 8.56 -7.93
N THR A 8 -14.51 7.68 -8.86
CA THR A 8 -13.52 6.60 -8.64
C THR A 8 -12.13 7.09 -9.03
N TYR A 9 -11.17 6.93 -8.14
CA TYR A 9 -9.79 7.39 -8.33
C TYR A 9 -8.82 6.23 -8.21
N VAL A 10 -7.81 6.21 -9.08
CA VAL A 10 -6.66 5.32 -8.95
C VAL A 10 -5.42 6.18 -8.80
N LEU A 11 -4.77 6.06 -7.64
CA LEU A 11 -3.52 6.75 -7.35
C LEU A 11 -2.37 5.74 -7.44
N VAL A 12 -1.38 6.03 -8.29
CA VAL A 12 -0.11 5.31 -8.34
C VAL A 12 0.95 6.22 -7.75
N THR A 13 1.51 5.84 -6.59
CA THR A 13 2.49 6.66 -5.87
C THR A 13 3.48 5.78 -5.10
N HIS A 14 4.66 6.33 -4.83
CA HIS A 14 5.63 5.77 -3.87
C HIS A 14 5.56 6.48 -2.51
N ASP A 15 4.79 7.58 -2.38
CA ASP A 15 4.61 8.26 -1.12
C ASP A 15 3.54 7.55 -0.28
N ILE A 16 4.02 6.81 0.71
CA ILE A 16 3.18 6.04 1.63
C ILE A 16 2.28 6.93 2.48
N ARG A 17 2.72 8.12 2.88
CA ARG A 17 1.90 9.03 3.70
C ARG A 17 0.72 9.55 2.90
N THR A 18 0.94 9.87 1.63
CA THR A 18 -0.14 10.27 0.73
C THR A 18 -1.10 9.10 0.51
N ALA A 19 -0.58 7.91 0.18
CA ALA A 19 -1.41 6.71 -0.02
C ALA A 19 -2.30 6.40 1.19
N ARG A 20 -1.77 6.48 2.41
CA ARG A 20 -2.55 6.27 3.64
C ARG A 20 -3.66 7.29 3.82
N LYS A 21 -3.39 8.56 3.49
CA LYS A 21 -4.30 9.66 3.79
C LYS A 21 -5.51 9.72 2.84
N VAL A 22 -5.34 9.32 1.59
CA VAL A 22 -6.32 9.61 0.53
C VAL A 22 -7.03 8.39 -0.03
N SER A 23 -6.50 7.19 0.21
CA SER A 23 -7.02 5.96 -0.39
C SER A 23 -7.97 5.22 0.55
N ASP A 24 -9.08 4.73 0.02
CA ASP A 24 -9.98 3.80 0.73
C ASP A 24 -9.41 2.37 0.73
N TYR A 25 -8.77 1.98 -0.38
CA TYR A 25 -8.09 0.70 -0.57
C TYR A 25 -6.65 0.91 -1.01
N VAL A 26 -5.75 0.00 -0.62
CA VAL A 26 -4.36 0.05 -1.07
C VAL A 26 -3.93 -1.28 -1.69
N GLY A 27 -3.25 -1.18 -2.82
CA GLY A 27 -2.60 -2.31 -3.49
C GLY A 27 -1.09 -2.19 -3.39
N VAL A 28 -0.40 -3.28 -3.07
CA VAL A 28 1.07 -3.35 -3.13
C VAL A 28 1.48 -4.19 -4.33
N LEU A 29 2.24 -3.59 -5.25
CA LEU A 29 2.82 -4.29 -6.39
C LEU A 29 4.28 -4.64 -6.16
N TRP A 30 4.64 -5.88 -6.50
CA TRP A 30 6.02 -6.35 -6.52
C TRP A 30 6.25 -7.31 -7.69
N LYS A 31 7.34 -7.10 -8.45
CA LYS A 31 7.71 -7.94 -9.62
C LYS A 31 6.52 -8.23 -10.56
N GLY A 32 5.71 -7.20 -10.85
CA GLY A 32 4.54 -7.30 -11.73
C GLY A 32 3.34 -8.04 -11.14
N LYS A 33 3.35 -8.36 -9.85
CA LYS A 33 2.25 -9.03 -9.15
C LYS A 33 1.67 -8.13 -8.05
N LEU A 34 0.35 -8.16 -7.92
CA LEU A 34 -0.35 -7.57 -6.79
C LEU A 34 -0.26 -8.54 -5.61
N ILE A 35 0.58 -8.23 -4.64
CA ILE A 35 0.87 -9.11 -3.50
C ILE A 35 -0.02 -8.81 -2.29
N HIS A 36 -0.68 -7.66 -2.30
CA HIS A 36 -1.69 -7.26 -1.32
C HIS A 36 -2.68 -6.33 -2.00
N TYR A 37 -3.96 -6.49 -1.64
CA TYR A 37 -5.03 -5.56 -1.95
C TYR A 37 -6.12 -5.71 -0.89
N GLY A 38 -6.49 -4.59 -0.27
CA GLY A 38 -7.44 -4.57 0.83
C GLY A 38 -7.72 -3.15 1.30
N GLU A 39 -8.47 -3.03 2.39
CA GLU A 39 -8.70 -1.72 3.00
C GLU A 39 -7.37 -1.10 3.43
N THR A 40 -7.25 0.22 3.32
CA THR A 40 -6.00 0.92 3.65
C THR A 40 -5.54 0.57 5.07
N GLU A 41 -6.42 0.60 6.07
CA GLU A 41 -6.05 0.30 7.46
C GLU A 41 -5.65 -1.16 7.68
N GLU A 42 -6.20 -2.12 6.93
CA GLU A 42 -5.75 -3.53 7.00
C GLU A 42 -4.31 -3.69 6.53
N ALA A 43 -3.93 -2.99 5.46
CA ALA A 43 -2.56 -3.04 4.95
C ALA A 43 -1.56 -2.45 5.96
N PHE A 44 -1.90 -1.29 6.55
CA PHE A 44 -1.03 -0.61 7.52
C PHE A 44 -0.94 -1.32 8.88
N ASN A 45 -1.94 -2.13 9.23
CA ASN A 45 -1.94 -2.97 10.44
C ASN A 45 -1.60 -4.44 10.15
N SER A 46 -1.20 -4.77 8.91
CA SER A 46 -0.90 -6.14 8.51
C SER A 46 0.30 -6.70 9.28
N ASP A 47 0.19 -7.95 9.76
CA ASP A 47 1.34 -8.67 10.32
C ASP A 47 2.24 -9.30 9.24
N MET A 48 1.86 -9.23 7.97
CA MET A 48 2.63 -9.82 6.87
C MET A 48 3.98 -9.09 6.72
N PRO A 49 5.13 -9.77 6.92
CA PRO A 49 6.44 -9.10 6.94
C PRO A 49 6.75 -8.32 5.66
N PHE A 50 6.29 -8.85 4.52
CA PHE A 50 6.47 -8.22 3.22
C PHE A 50 5.73 -6.87 3.12
N VAL A 51 4.44 -6.86 3.44
CA VAL A 51 3.60 -5.65 3.38
C VAL A 51 4.12 -4.60 4.35
N ARG A 52 4.48 -5.02 5.58
CA ARG A 52 5.08 -4.14 6.58
C ARG A 52 6.38 -3.51 6.11
N GLN A 53 7.29 -4.29 5.54
CA GLN A 53 8.57 -3.75 5.06
C GLN A 53 8.33 -2.74 3.93
N PHE A 54 7.47 -3.06 2.96
CA PHE A 54 7.14 -2.17 1.86
C PHE A 54 6.57 -0.83 2.36
N LEU A 55 5.53 -0.88 3.20
CA LEU A 55 4.85 0.32 3.70
C LEU A 55 5.70 1.13 4.68
N SER A 56 6.60 0.50 5.44
CA SER A 56 7.50 1.23 6.34
C SER A 56 8.71 1.84 5.63
N GLY A 57 8.99 1.44 4.39
CA GLY A 57 10.24 1.80 3.70
C GLY A 57 11.49 1.22 4.38
N SER A 58 11.33 0.16 5.17
CA SER A 58 12.45 -0.48 5.87
C SER A 58 13.40 -1.16 4.89
N SER A 59 14.69 -0.90 5.04
CA SER A 59 15.75 -1.60 4.31
C SER A 59 15.94 -3.04 4.79
N ALA A 60 15.46 -3.37 5.99
CA ALA A 60 15.52 -4.71 6.57
C ALA A 60 14.18 -5.44 6.39
N GLY A 61 14.24 -6.68 5.92
CA GLY A 61 13.10 -7.59 5.79
C GLY A 61 13.21 -8.52 4.57
N PRO A 62 12.15 -9.27 4.24
CA PRO A 62 12.16 -10.27 3.18
C PRO A 62 12.26 -9.73 1.74
N LEU A 63 11.91 -8.46 1.49
CA LEU A 63 12.04 -7.83 0.18
C LEU A 63 13.52 -7.74 -0.22
N GLY A 64 13.85 -8.29 -1.38
CA GLY A 64 15.20 -8.20 -1.95
C GLY A 64 16.22 -9.18 -1.37
N MET A 65 15.80 -10.16 -0.54
CA MET A 65 16.66 -11.28 -0.11
C MET A 65 16.75 -12.42 -1.14
N ASP A 66 16.59 -12.10 -2.43
CA ASP A 66 16.84 -13.03 -3.54
C ASP A 66 18.29 -12.88 -4.04
#